data_AF-A0A919C4R9-F1
#
_entry.id   AF-A0A919C4R9-F1
#
_cell.length_a   1.000
_cell.length_b   1.000
_cell.length_c   1.000
_cell.angle_alpha   90.00
_cell.angle_beta   90.00
_cell.angle_gamma   90.00
#
_symmetry.space_group_name_H-M   'P 1'
#
loop_
_entity.id
_entity.type
_entity.pdbx_description
1 polymer ?
#
loop_
_entity_poly.entity_id
_entity_poly.type
_entity_poly.pdbx_seq_one_letter_code
_entity_poly.pdbx_strand_id
1 'polypeptide(L)'
;MMVAERAPENVATRLLANEGADSRGVPGLRHEVSYTCHGQRSVCLRHLPTGALLTITGDPAGCRRGNRRSLVPRHPYLTLDNDLTAQERRALAAVPPISGEATTLLAGLVSRYNLVDRRGHWATSLSWDPLERPGVERRKEPEVIQHGPVRRLWGAGDSWEYRWTGYPEPRDLAMALTHREAGVKGARFTRHGDTYRVVLGTASLDLCDGKG
;
A
#
# COMPACT_ATOMS: atom_id res chain seq x y z
N MET A 1 -2.76 7.13 6.82
CA MET A 1 -2.52 7.20 5.36
C MET A 1 -3.73 7.85 4.71
N MET A 2 -3.54 8.62 3.63
CA MET A 2 -4.64 9.17 2.83
C MET A 2 -4.43 8.78 1.36
N VAL A 3 -5.48 8.32 0.71
CA VAL A 3 -5.50 7.93 -0.70
C VAL A 3 -6.57 8.76 -1.39
N ALA A 4 -6.20 9.47 -2.46
CA ALA A 4 -7.13 10.24 -3.27
C ALA A 4 -7.62 9.39 -4.44
N GLU A 5 -8.92 9.12 -4.49
CA GLU A 5 -9.58 8.28 -5.49
C GLU A 5 -10.98 8.82 -5.81
N ARG A 6 -11.32 8.89 -7.10
CA ARG A 6 -12.58 9.51 -7.56
C ARG A 6 -13.85 8.85 -7.01
N ALA A 7 -13.75 7.58 -6.61
CA ALA A 7 -14.86 6.82 -6.04
C ALA A 7 -14.43 6.13 -4.73
N PRO A 8 -14.36 6.86 -3.60
CA PRO A 8 -13.86 6.31 -2.32
C PRO A 8 -14.62 5.08 -1.83
N GLU A 9 -15.93 5.05 -2.05
CA GLU A 9 -16.80 3.92 -1.65
C GLU A 9 -16.45 2.64 -2.44
N ASN A 10 -16.07 2.75 -3.73
CA ASN A 10 -15.67 1.59 -4.54
C ASN A 10 -14.37 0.95 -4.03
N VAL A 11 -13.48 1.76 -3.43
CA VAL A 11 -12.28 1.26 -2.78
C VAL A 11 -12.63 0.66 -1.42
N ALA A 12 -13.47 1.33 -0.63
CA ALA A 12 -13.93 0.83 0.67
C ALA A 12 -14.58 -0.56 0.56
N THR A 13 -15.42 -0.80 -0.45
CA THR A 13 -16.05 -2.13 -0.72
C THR A 13 -15.04 -3.26 -0.94
N ARG A 14 -13.82 -2.96 -1.40
CA ARG A 14 -12.77 -3.98 -1.59
C ARG A 14 -11.95 -4.24 -0.34
N LEU A 15 -11.95 -3.28 0.60
CA LEU A 15 -11.11 -3.32 1.79
C LEU A 15 -11.87 -3.73 3.05
N LEU A 16 -13.18 -3.46 3.11
CA LEU A 16 -14.01 -3.75 4.27
C LEU A 16 -14.75 -5.08 4.12
N ALA A 17 -14.82 -5.83 5.22
CA ALA A 17 -15.71 -6.96 5.32
C ALA A 17 -17.17 -6.50 5.47
N ASN A 18 -18.09 -7.30 4.91
CA ASN A 18 -19.53 -7.10 5.03
C ASN A 18 -20.13 -8.09 6.04
N GLU A 19 -21.27 -7.72 6.62
CA GLU A 19 -22.08 -8.66 7.40
C GLU A 19 -22.60 -9.80 6.51
N GLY A 20 -22.46 -11.05 6.98
CA GLY A 20 -23.07 -12.24 6.36
C GLY A 20 -22.43 -12.76 5.07
N ALA A 21 -21.36 -12.15 4.55
CA ALA A 21 -20.63 -12.65 3.38
C ALA A 21 -19.31 -13.32 3.78
N ASP A 22 -18.84 -14.31 3.00
CA ASP A 22 -17.47 -14.82 3.10
C ASP A 22 -16.50 -13.64 3.08
N SER A 23 -15.67 -13.52 4.13
CA SER A 23 -14.93 -12.29 4.45
C SER A 23 -13.92 -11.91 3.36
N ARG A 24 -14.38 -11.15 2.36
CA ARG A 24 -13.51 -10.46 1.40
C ARG A 24 -13.24 -9.08 2.01
N GLY A 25 -12.02 -8.86 2.52
CA GLY A 25 -11.63 -7.61 3.17
C GLY A 25 -10.32 -7.75 3.94
N VAL A 26 -9.73 -6.61 4.31
CA VAL A 26 -8.54 -6.57 5.15
C VAL A 26 -8.94 -6.95 6.59
N PRO A 27 -8.37 -8.02 7.17
CA PRO A 27 -8.74 -8.46 8.52
C PRO A 27 -8.63 -7.33 9.55
N GLY A 28 -9.68 -7.11 10.33
CA GLY A 28 -9.71 -6.11 11.39
C GLY A 28 -9.85 -4.66 10.92
N LEU A 29 -10.04 -4.40 9.63
CA LEU A 29 -10.38 -3.08 9.13
C LEU A 29 -11.89 -2.83 9.29
N ARG A 30 -12.23 -1.64 9.79
CA ARG A 30 -13.62 -1.21 10.05
C ARG A 30 -13.89 0.15 9.44
N HIS A 31 -15.14 0.36 9.06
CA HIS A 31 -15.65 1.70 8.81
C HIS A 31 -15.68 2.49 10.13
N GLU A 32 -15.13 3.70 10.13
CA GLU A 32 -15.20 4.61 11.27
C GLU A 32 -16.15 5.78 10.98
N VAL A 33 -15.98 6.44 9.82
CA VAL A 33 -16.82 7.58 9.47
C VAL A 33 -16.76 7.87 7.97
N SER A 34 -17.88 8.28 7.40
CA SER A 34 -17.92 8.93 6.08
C SER A 34 -18.18 10.42 6.24
N TYR A 35 -17.59 11.25 5.38
CA TYR A 35 -17.79 12.70 5.40
C TYR A 35 -17.68 13.31 4.00
N THR A 36 -18.04 14.58 3.86
CA THR A 36 -17.90 15.34 2.62
C THR A 36 -16.89 16.47 2.78
N CYS A 37 -16.00 16.62 1.80
CA CYS A 37 -15.02 17.67 1.72
C CYS A 37 -14.99 18.29 0.32
N HIS A 38 -15.10 19.62 0.22
CA HIS A 38 -15.18 20.32 -1.08
C HIS A 38 -16.20 19.68 -2.06
N GLY A 39 -17.34 19.22 -1.54
CA GLY A 39 -18.37 18.52 -2.33
C GLY A 39 -18.06 17.05 -2.66
N GLN A 40 -16.84 16.58 -2.38
CA GLN A 40 -16.39 15.21 -2.61
C GLN A 40 -16.57 14.33 -1.38
N ARG A 41 -16.87 13.05 -1.59
CA ARG A 41 -17.00 12.08 -0.48
C ARG A 41 -15.64 11.67 0.05
N SER A 42 -15.59 11.27 1.31
CA SER A 42 -14.44 10.63 1.93
C SER A 42 -14.92 9.57 2.91
N VAL A 43 -14.12 8.51 3.06
CA VAL A 43 -14.36 7.39 3.97
C VAL A 43 -13.11 7.20 4.82
N CYS A 44 -13.29 7.15 6.13
CA CYS A 44 -12.24 6.87 7.11
C CYS A 44 -12.42 5.47 7.65
N LEU A 45 -11.35 4.69 7.58
CA LEU A 45 -11.28 3.31 8.03
C LEU A 45 -10.26 3.20 9.15
N ARG A 46 -10.55 2.34 10.13
CA ARG A 46 -9.66 2.06 11.25
C ARG A 46 -9.36 0.58 11.32
N HIS A 47 -8.08 0.26 11.48
CA HIS A 47 -7.65 -1.10 11.74
C HIS A 47 -7.65 -1.35 13.26
N LEU A 48 -8.53 -2.22 13.75
CA LEU A 48 -8.73 -2.45 15.19
C LEU A 48 -7.44 -2.86 15.92
N PRO A 49 -6.63 -3.82 15.42
CA PRO A 49 -5.45 -4.27 16.15
C PRO A 49 -4.38 -3.19 16.38
N THR A 50 -4.24 -2.25 15.45
CA THR A 50 -3.14 -1.25 15.49
C THR A 50 -3.63 0.18 15.70
N GLY A 51 -4.94 0.42 15.65
CA GLY A 51 -5.53 1.76 15.64
C GLY A 51 -5.21 2.57 14.37
N ALA A 52 -4.53 1.98 13.38
CA ALA A 52 -4.09 2.68 12.18
C ALA A 52 -5.28 3.20 11.37
N LEU A 53 -5.10 4.39 10.78
CA LEU A 53 -6.12 5.09 10.02
C LEU A 53 -5.80 5.12 8.52
N LEU A 54 -6.79 4.76 7.72
CA LEU A 54 -6.80 4.91 6.27
C LEU A 54 -7.97 5.81 5.87
N THR A 55 -7.66 6.95 5.27
CA THR A 55 -8.67 7.82 4.67
C THR A 55 -8.64 7.67 3.15
N ILE A 56 -9.79 7.41 2.56
CA ILE A 56 -9.97 7.38 1.10
C ILE A 56 -10.85 8.58 0.74
N THR A 57 -10.38 9.45 -0.13
CA THR A 57 -11.04 10.73 -0.40
C THR A 57 -11.20 10.98 -1.89
N GLY A 58 -12.36 11.49 -2.31
CA GLY A 58 -12.60 11.95 -3.66
C GLY A 58 -12.01 13.32 -3.94
N ASP A 59 -11.49 13.98 -2.91
CA ASP A 59 -10.88 15.29 -2.98
C ASP A 59 -9.36 15.15 -3.18
N PRO A 60 -8.80 15.54 -4.34
CA PRO A 60 -7.35 15.49 -4.57
C PRO A 60 -6.55 16.40 -3.63
N ALA A 61 -7.13 17.50 -3.16
CA ALA A 61 -6.48 18.37 -2.17
C ALA A 61 -6.48 17.72 -0.77
N GLY A 62 -7.42 16.79 -0.56
CA GLY A 62 -7.65 16.10 0.69
C GLY A 62 -8.12 17.02 1.81
N CYS A 63 -8.80 16.45 2.80
CA CYS A 63 -8.95 17.13 4.08
C CYS A 63 -9.10 16.15 5.22
N ARG A 64 -8.56 16.53 6.38
CA ARG A 64 -8.54 15.69 7.59
C ARG A 64 -9.89 15.67 8.31
N ARG A 65 -10.73 16.68 8.09
CA ARG A 65 -12.04 16.84 8.71
C ARG A 65 -12.95 17.53 7.71
N GLY A 66 -13.95 16.80 7.21
CA GLY A 66 -15.02 17.38 6.41
C GLY A 66 -16.33 17.49 7.17
N ASN A 67 -17.33 18.04 6.49
CA ASN A 67 -18.68 18.26 7.00
C ASN A 67 -19.56 17.03 6.75
N ARG A 68 -20.81 17.04 7.26
CA ARG A 68 -21.81 15.96 7.05
C ARG A 68 -21.26 14.57 7.41
N ARG A 69 -20.69 14.47 8.62
CA ARG A 69 -20.12 13.22 9.14
C ARG A 69 -21.25 12.21 9.40
N SER A 70 -21.04 10.98 8.97
CA SER A 70 -21.94 9.85 9.22
C SER A 70 -21.13 8.67 9.74
N LEU A 71 -21.51 8.17 10.92
CA LEU A 71 -20.99 6.90 11.45
C LEU A 71 -21.69 5.70 10.79
N VAL A 72 -22.87 5.92 10.22
CA VAL A 72 -23.60 4.87 9.49
C VAL A 72 -23.03 4.73 8.08
N PRO A 73 -22.52 3.55 7.69
CA PRO A 73 -22.01 3.30 6.35
C PRO A 73 -23.16 3.19 5.33
N ARG A 74 -22.84 3.40 4.05
CA ARG A 74 -23.81 3.24 2.94
C ARG A 74 -24.07 1.79 2.53
N HIS A 75 -23.13 0.92 2.85
CA HIS A 75 -23.17 -0.51 2.61
C HIS A 75 -23.09 -1.22 3.97
N PRO A 76 -23.48 -2.50 4.07
CA PRO A 76 -23.45 -3.25 5.33
C PRO A 76 -22.02 -3.65 5.73
N TYR A 77 -21.13 -2.66 5.82
CA TYR A 77 -19.76 -2.83 6.29
C TYR A 77 -19.75 -3.02 7.80
N LEU A 78 -18.80 -3.81 8.29
CA LEU A 78 -18.48 -3.83 9.71
C LEU A 78 -17.94 -2.46 10.16
N THR A 79 -18.41 -2.01 11.32
CA THR A 79 -18.06 -0.73 11.95
C THR A 79 -17.22 -0.95 13.21
N LEU A 80 -16.83 0.13 13.89
CA LEU A 80 -16.04 0.04 15.14
C LEU A 80 -16.72 -0.75 16.26
N ASP A 81 -18.05 -0.86 16.24
CA ASP A 81 -18.82 -1.62 17.23
C ASP A 81 -18.72 -3.14 17.01
N ASN A 82 -18.16 -3.57 15.89
CA ASN A 82 -17.94 -4.98 15.58
C ASN A 82 -16.51 -5.41 15.90
N ASP A 83 -16.35 -6.27 16.92
CA ASP A 83 -15.08 -6.89 17.28
C ASP A 83 -14.45 -7.71 16.14
N LEU A 84 -13.19 -8.12 16.34
CA LEU A 84 -12.54 -9.09 15.46
C LEU A 84 -13.28 -10.43 15.48
N THR A 85 -13.69 -10.87 14.30
CA THR A 85 -14.26 -12.21 14.10
C THR A 85 -13.21 -13.30 14.32
N ALA A 86 -13.64 -14.54 14.55
CA ALA A 86 -12.71 -15.67 14.69
C ALA A 86 -11.86 -15.89 13.43
N GLN A 87 -12.43 -15.66 12.24
CA GLN A 87 -11.70 -15.76 10.97
C GLN A 87 -10.63 -14.68 10.85
N GLU A 88 -10.93 -13.44 11.22
CA GLU A 88 -9.95 -12.36 11.21
C GLU A 88 -8.82 -12.61 12.22
N ARG A 89 -9.13 -13.12 13.41
CA ARG A 89 -8.10 -13.51 14.39
C ARG A 89 -7.17 -14.58 13.83
N ARG A 90 -7.71 -15.59 13.16
CA ARG A 90 -6.90 -16.63 12.50
C ARG A 90 -6.05 -16.05 11.36
N ALA A 91 -6.61 -15.17 10.54
CA ALA A 91 -5.88 -14.53 9.44
C ALA A 91 -4.74 -13.64 9.96
N LEU A 92 -4.99 -12.85 11.02
CA LEU A 92 -3.98 -12.03 11.67
C LEU A 92 -2.89 -12.88 12.35
N ALA A 93 -3.27 -13.99 12.99
CA ALA A 93 -2.32 -14.91 13.61
C ALA A 93 -1.47 -15.68 12.57
N ALA A 94 -1.93 -15.79 11.33
CA ALA A 94 -1.18 -16.38 10.23
C ALA A 94 -0.15 -15.42 9.61
N VAL A 95 -0.15 -14.13 9.99
CA VAL A 95 0.89 -13.19 9.57
C VAL A 95 2.21 -13.64 10.21
N PRO A 96 3.25 -13.95 9.40
CA PRO A 96 4.51 -14.40 9.95
C PRO A 96 5.15 -13.30 10.81
N PRO A 97 5.96 -13.67 11.81
CA PRO A 97 6.67 -12.70 12.62
C PRO A 97 7.52 -11.79 11.73
N ILE A 98 7.59 -10.50 12.06
CA ILE A 98 8.37 -9.51 11.32
C ILE A 98 9.37 -8.93 12.32
N SER A 99 10.66 -8.94 11.99
CA SER A 99 11.67 -8.31 12.84
C SER A 99 11.51 -6.79 12.84
N GLY A 100 12.16 -6.09 13.78
CA GLY A 100 12.15 -4.62 13.81
C GLY A 100 12.81 -3.99 12.56
N GLU A 101 13.87 -4.60 12.05
CA GLU A 101 14.58 -4.13 10.84
C GLU A 101 13.75 -4.39 9.58
N ALA A 102 13.15 -5.57 9.46
CA ALA A 102 12.22 -5.87 8.36
C ALA A 102 10.99 -4.95 8.41
N THR A 103 10.42 -4.71 9.60
CA THR A 103 9.33 -3.73 9.79
C THR A 103 9.74 -2.35 9.29
N THR A 104 10.98 -1.93 9.55
CA THR A 104 11.50 -0.63 9.08
C THR A 104 11.62 -0.59 7.55
N LEU A 105 12.12 -1.65 6.91
CA LEU A 105 12.18 -1.76 5.45
C LEU A 105 10.78 -1.72 4.81
N LEU A 106 9.85 -2.52 5.33
CA LEU A 106 8.47 -2.60 4.83
C LEU A 106 7.69 -1.29 5.03
N ALA A 107 7.82 -0.67 6.21
CA ALA A 107 7.29 0.68 6.44
C ALA A 107 7.88 1.68 5.44
N GLY A 108 9.15 1.48 5.08
CA GLY A 108 9.85 2.31 4.13
C GLY A 108 9.26 2.30 2.72
N LEU A 109 8.63 1.20 2.30
CA LEU A 109 7.87 1.11 1.05
C LEU A 109 6.68 2.07 1.04
N VAL A 110 5.87 2.04 2.12
CA VAL A 110 4.63 2.81 2.21
C VAL A 110 4.90 4.29 2.43
N SER A 111 5.90 4.65 3.25
CA SER A 111 6.23 6.05 3.53
C SER A 111 6.78 6.81 2.31
N ARG A 112 7.19 6.11 1.25
CA ARG A 112 7.86 6.67 0.07
C ARG A 112 7.03 6.51 -1.20
N TYR A 113 5.72 6.33 -1.06
CA TYR A 113 4.77 5.98 -2.11
C TYR A 113 4.75 6.90 -3.36
N ASN A 114 5.25 8.13 -3.27
CA ASN A 114 5.25 9.11 -4.38
C ASN A 114 6.45 10.07 -4.29
N LEU A 115 7.65 9.54 -4.14
CA LEU A 115 8.87 10.33 -4.20
C LEU A 115 9.41 10.42 -5.64
N VAL A 116 9.93 11.60 -5.98
CA VAL A 116 10.62 11.89 -7.23
C VAL A 116 11.97 12.50 -6.88
N ASP A 117 13.05 11.97 -7.44
CA ASP A 117 14.38 12.58 -7.31
C ASP A 117 14.41 13.93 -8.04
N ARG A 118 14.88 14.97 -7.37
CA ARG A 118 15.06 16.30 -7.99
C ARG A 118 16.02 16.24 -9.18
N ARG A 119 16.97 15.31 -9.19
CA ARG A 119 17.89 15.11 -10.31
C ARG A 119 17.34 14.19 -11.40
N GLY A 120 16.13 13.66 -11.22
CA GLY A 120 15.45 12.82 -12.20
C GLY A 120 15.98 11.40 -12.32
N HIS A 121 16.75 10.90 -11.35
CA HIS A 121 17.34 9.56 -11.46
C HIS A 121 16.39 8.43 -11.09
N TRP A 122 15.40 8.68 -10.25
CA TRP A 122 14.47 7.66 -9.75
C TRP A 122 13.12 8.27 -9.36
N ALA A 123 12.06 7.47 -9.45
CA ALA A 123 10.75 7.82 -8.95
C ALA A 123 9.98 6.58 -8.45
N THR A 124 9.04 6.80 -7.52
CA THR A 124 8.39 5.71 -6.75
C THR A 124 6.87 5.66 -6.87
N SER A 125 6.28 6.47 -7.75
CA SER A 125 4.84 6.46 -8.01
C SER A 125 4.35 5.08 -8.43
N LEU A 126 3.26 4.60 -7.82
CA LEU A 126 2.64 3.30 -8.13
C LEU A 126 1.71 3.33 -9.35
N SER A 127 1.43 4.51 -9.90
CA SER A 127 0.39 4.70 -10.91
C SER A 127 0.93 5.12 -12.28
N TRP A 128 2.09 5.78 -12.33
CA TRP A 128 2.68 6.33 -13.55
C TRP A 128 4.16 6.66 -13.33
N ASP A 129 4.95 6.86 -14.38
CA ASP A 129 6.33 7.35 -14.28
C ASP A 129 6.39 8.89 -14.29
N PRO A 130 6.67 9.55 -13.15
CA PRO A 130 6.77 11.00 -13.08
C PRO A 130 8.00 11.60 -13.75
N LEU A 131 8.89 10.76 -14.25
CA LEU A 131 10.05 11.19 -15.02
C LEU A 131 9.79 11.17 -16.53
N GLU A 132 8.59 10.77 -16.96
CA GLU A 132 8.15 10.76 -18.37
C GLU A 132 9.17 10.11 -19.32
N ARG A 133 9.83 9.04 -18.84
CA ARG A 133 10.94 8.44 -19.57
C ARG A 133 10.42 7.82 -20.88
N PRO A 134 11.18 7.95 -21.99
CA PRO A 134 10.74 7.46 -23.29
C PRO A 134 10.60 5.94 -23.31
N GLY A 135 9.50 5.48 -23.93
CA GLY A 135 9.21 4.06 -24.11
C GLY A 135 8.63 3.35 -22.89
N VAL A 136 8.20 4.07 -21.85
CA VAL A 136 7.67 3.48 -20.61
C VAL A 136 6.13 3.45 -20.58
N GLU A 137 5.45 4.33 -21.32
CA GLU A 137 3.97 4.36 -21.46
C GLU A 137 3.38 3.01 -21.92
N ARG A 138 4.13 2.23 -22.70
CA ARG A 138 3.69 0.92 -23.22
C ARG A 138 4.35 -0.29 -22.57
N ARG A 139 5.28 -0.10 -21.63
CA ARG A 139 6.17 -1.20 -21.19
C ARG A 139 5.44 -2.31 -20.43
N LYS A 140 4.29 -2.04 -19.83
CA LYS A 140 3.61 -3.00 -18.94
C LYS A 140 2.09 -3.07 -19.08
N GLU A 141 1.45 -2.20 -19.89
CA GLU A 141 0.04 -2.38 -20.28
C GLU A 141 -0.21 -3.76 -20.91
N PRO A 142 0.61 -4.24 -21.87
CA PRO A 142 0.39 -5.56 -22.47
C PRO A 142 0.48 -6.71 -21.46
N GLU A 143 1.44 -6.67 -20.54
CA GLU A 143 1.61 -7.71 -19.52
C GLU A 143 0.50 -7.69 -18.47
N VAL A 144 0.09 -6.51 -18.00
CA VAL A 144 -1.02 -6.35 -17.06
C VAL A 144 -2.35 -6.76 -17.70
N ILE A 145 -2.55 -6.49 -19.00
CA ILE A 145 -3.73 -6.92 -19.75
C ILE A 145 -3.73 -8.45 -19.95
N GLN A 146 -2.58 -9.05 -20.24
CA GLN A 146 -2.48 -10.49 -20.53
C GLN A 146 -2.47 -11.38 -19.29
N HIS A 147 -1.74 -11.00 -18.23
CA HIS A 147 -1.50 -11.85 -17.05
C HIS A 147 -2.14 -11.29 -15.78
N GLY A 148 -2.75 -10.10 -15.85
CA GLY A 148 -3.29 -9.40 -14.69
C GLY A 148 -2.21 -8.66 -13.89
N PRO A 149 -2.62 -7.71 -13.02
CA PRO A 149 -1.70 -7.04 -12.13
C PRO A 149 -1.20 -8.01 -11.05
N VAL A 150 0.13 -8.18 -10.93
CA VAL A 150 0.76 -8.86 -9.80
C VAL A 150 1.13 -7.81 -8.78
N ARG A 151 0.71 -7.96 -7.52
CA ARG A 151 1.23 -7.22 -6.36
C ARG A 151 1.24 -8.16 -5.16
N ARG A 152 2.42 -8.64 -4.79
CA ARG A 152 2.60 -9.62 -3.72
C ARG A 152 3.76 -9.21 -2.83
N LEU A 153 3.50 -9.18 -1.54
CA LEU A 153 4.52 -9.15 -0.51
C LEU A 153 4.50 -10.51 0.20
N TRP A 154 5.65 -11.17 0.28
CA TRP A 154 5.77 -12.48 0.92
C TRP A 154 7.09 -12.59 1.65
N GLY A 155 7.10 -13.19 2.83
CA GLY A 155 8.30 -13.28 3.64
C GLY A 155 8.01 -13.68 5.07
N ALA A 156 9.06 -13.85 5.85
CA ALA A 156 8.98 -14.11 7.28
C ALA A 156 10.28 -13.67 7.98
N GLY A 157 10.16 -13.21 9.22
CA GLY A 157 11.27 -12.72 10.02
C GLY A 157 11.99 -11.57 9.31
N ASP A 158 13.26 -11.83 8.96
CA ASP A 158 14.17 -10.89 8.30
C ASP A 158 14.11 -10.94 6.77
N SER A 159 13.46 -11.94 6.16
CA SER A 159 13.52 -12.14 4.71
C SER A 159 12.17 -11.91 4.04
N TRP A 160 12.12 -10.93 3.14
CA TRP A 160 10.91 -10.53 2.42
C TRP A 160 11.18 -10.34 0.94
N GLU A 161 10.18 -10.67 0.11
CA GLU A 161 10.11 -10.40 -1.31
C GLU A 161 8.89 -9.53 -1.58
N TYR A 162 9.10 -8.41 -2.28
CA TYR A 162 8.05 -7.63 -2.89
C TYR A 162 8.13 -7.77 -4.41
N ARG A 163 7.06 -8.33 -5.00
CA ARG A 163 6.93 -8.56 -6.43
C ARG A 163 5.73 -7.81 -6.98
N TRP A 164 5.92 -7.06 -8.06
CA TRP A 164 4.82 -6.38 -8.72
C TRP A 164 5.03 -6.20 -10.22
N THR A 165 3.92 -6.08 -10.94
CA THR A 165 3.92 -5.56 -12.31
C THR A 165 3.53 -4.08 -12.29
N GLY A 166 4.06 -3.32 -13.25
CA GLY A 166 3.84 -1.88 -13.36
C GLY A 166 4.95 -1.06 -12.69
N TYR A 167 4.53 0.07 -12.12
CA TYR A 167 5.39 1.06 -11.47
C TYR A 167 5.44 0.92 -9.94
N PRO A 168 6.51 1.43 -9.30
CA PRO A 168 7.74 1.93 -9.92
C PRO A 168 8.61 0.80 -10.46
N GLU A 169 9.69 1.12 -11.16
CA GLU A 169 10.70 0.11 -11.47
C GLU A 169 11.37 -0.38 -10.16
N PRO A 170 11.68 -1.68 -10.00
CA PRO A 170 12.35 -2.19 -8.81
C PRO A 170 13.64 -1.47 -8.46
N ARG A 171 14.39 -1.04 -9.49
CA ARG A 171 15.60 -0.23 -9.34
C ARG A 171 15.33 1.11 -8.66
N ASP A 172 14.30 1.81 -9.11
CA ASP A 172 13.99 3.15 -8.60
C ASP A 172 13.54 3.07 -7.15
N LEU A 173 12.76 2.05 -6.81
CA LEU A 173 12.37 1.78 -5.43
C LEU A 173 13.58 1.43 -4.55
N ALA A 174 14.52 0.62 -5.05
CA ALA A 174 15.77 0.34 -4.33
C ALA A 174 16.58 1.62 -4.09
N MET A 175 16.75 2.46 -5.11
CA MET A 175 17.44 3.74 -5.00
C MET A 175 16.77 4.69 -4.01
N ALA A 176 15.44 4.77 -4.02
CA ALA A 176 14.68 5.59 -3.08
C ALA A 176 14.85 5.10 -1.63
N LEU A 177 14.78 3.78 -1.42
CA LEU A 177 14.91 3.17 -0.10
C LEU A 177 16.30 3.34 0.49
N THR A 178 17.34 3.49 -0.32
CA THR A 178 18.72 3.68 0.15
C THR A 178 19.24 5.09 -0.10
N HIS A 179 18.37 6.03 -0.49
CA HIS A 179 18.77 7.41 -0.72
C HIS A 179 19.31 8.03 0.57
N ARG A 180 20.37 8.85 0.48
CA ARG A 180 21.06 9.40 1.66
C ARG A 180 20.14 10.19 2.61
N GLU A 181 19.22 10.97 2.04
CA GLU A 181 18.34 11.87 2.81
C GLU A 181 16.94 11.26 3.03
N ALA A 182 16.28 10.90 1.93
CA ALA A 182 14.94 10.34 1.96
C ALA A 182 14.88 8.84 2.29
N GLY A 183 15.97 8.07 2.17
CA GLY A 183 16.00 6.62 2.34
C GLY A 183 15.94 6.16 3.80
N VAL A 184 15.97 4.84 4.00
CA VAL A 184 16.08 4.21 5.31
C VAL A 184 17.55 4.28 5.74
N LYS A 185 17.82 4.92 6.87
CA LYS A 185 19.20 5.08 7.37
C LYS A 185 19.85 3.72 7.58
N GLY A 186 21.03 3.53 6.99
CA GLY A 186 21.78 2.27 7.07
C GLY A 186 21.35 1.22 6.04
N ALA A 187 20.29 1.47 5.27
CA ALA A 187 19.91 0.58 4.19
C ALA A 187 20.86 0.71 3.00
N ARG A 188 21.17 -0.43 2.38
CA ARG A 188 21.99 -0.52 1.16
C ARG A 188 21.33 -1.53 0.22
N PHE A 189 21.60 -1.43 -1.08
CA PHE A 189 21.09 -2.41 -2.02
C PHE A 189 22.17 -3.01 -2.90
N THR A 190 21.94 -4.24 -3.32
CA THR A 190 22.71 -4.93 -4.36
C THR A 190 21.77 -5.36 -5.47
N ARG A 191 22.32 -5.54 -6.68
CA ARG A 191 21.59 -6.11 -7.81
C ARG A 191 22.03 -7.55 -8.01
N HIS A 192 21.06 -8.46 -8.15
CA HIS A 192 21.27 -9.87 -8.47
C HIS A 192 20.35 -10.24 -9.64
N GLY A 193 20.91 -10.28 -10.86
CA GLY A 193 20.11 -10.44 -12.09
C GLY A 193 19.11 -9.29 -12.24
N ASP A 194 17.83 -9.63 -12.25
CA ASP A 194 16.71 -8.67 -12.34
C ASP A 194 16.11 -8.29 -10.97
N THR A 195 16.65 -8.85 -9.88
CA THR A 195 16.23 -8.55 -8.51
C THR A 195 17.12 -7.50 -7.88
N TYR A 196 16.51 -6.56 -7.14
CA TYR A 196 17.23 -5.60 -6.31
C TYR A 196 17.00 -5.95 -4.84
N ARG A 197 18.05 -6.36 -4.13
CA ARG A 197 17.99 -6.71 -2.71
C ARG A 197 18.38 -5.51 -1.87
N VAL A 198 17.45 -5.01 -1.06
CA VAL A 198 17.69 -3.97 -0.05
C VAL A 198 17.94 -4.63 1.29
N VAL A 199 19.01 -4.25 1.99
CA VAL A 199 19.41 -4.83 3.28
C VAL A 199 19.49 -3.75 4.34
N LEU A 200 18.98 -4.02 5.53
CA LEU A 200 19.13 -3.23 6.75
C LEU A 200 19.47 -4.19 7.89
N GLY A 201 20.69 -4.11 8.43
CA GLY A 201 21.16 -5.07 9.44
C GLY A 201 21.11 -6.50 8.92
N THR A 202 20.33 -7.37 9.57
CA THR A 202 20.08 -8.76 9.15
C THR A 202 18.88 -8.91 8.23
N ALA A 203 18.01 -7.89 8.15
CA ALA A 203 16.83 -7.91 7.30
C ALA A 203 17.16 -7.64 5.83
N SER A 204 16.46 -8.34 4.93
CA SER A 204 16.53 -8.19 3.48
C SER A 204 15.14 -8.11 2.85
N LEU A 205 15.01 -7.22 1.87
CA LEU A 205 13.85 -7.06 1.01
C LEU A 205 14.26 -7.19 -0.46
N ASP A 206 13.81 -8.25 -1.11
CA ASP A 206 13.98 -8.47 -2.55
C ASP A 206 12.88 -7.75 -3.33
N LEU A 207 13.29 -6.93 -4.28
CA LEU A 207 12.41 -6.15 -5.15
C LEU A 207 12.47 -6.74 -6.56
N CYS A 208 11.34 -7.27 -7.01
CA CYS A 208 11.25 -8.07 -8.23
C CYS A 208 10.18 -7.51 -9.17
N ASP A 209 10.51 -7.42 -10.45
CA ASP A 209 9.50 -7.23 -11.48
C ASP A 209 8.72 -8.54 -11.70
N GLY A 210 7.42 -8.43 -11.87
CA GLY A 210 6.53 -9.57 -11.96
C GLY A 210 6.53 -10.21 -13.35
N LYS A 211 7.42 -11.17 -13.60
CA LYS A 211 7.04 -12.34 -14.41
C LYS A 211 6.48 -13.39 -13.45
N GLY A 212 5.21 -13.75 -13.66
CA GLY A 212 4.54 -14.88 -13.01
C GLY A 212 4.80 -16.15 -13.80
#